data_AF-A0A0L0N968-F1
#
_entry.id   AF-A0A0L0N968-F1
#
_cell.length_a   1.000
_cell.length_b   1.000
_cell.length_c   1.000
_cell.angle_alpha   90.00
_cell.angle_beta   90.00
_cell.angle_gamma   90.00
#
_symmetry.space_group_name_H-M   'P 1'
#
loop_
_entity.id
_entity.type
_entity.pdbx_description
1 polymer ?
#
loop_
_entity_poly.entity_id
_entity_poly.type
_entity_poly.pdbx_seq_one_letter_code
_entity_poly.pdbx_strand_id
1 'polypeptide(L)'
;MTLWRFELMPCRWHWWADVPPKIHSEIYALPVVTVNGEPSVKYRGIFINDESPGMDSWVHEKFGPKFDANLYHYIFELLLRLKANFMWPAMWRGYPYPGRSFFVDDPKNQALADTYGIVMGTSPHEPMQRAMNEWSTTEPDGTWNWDNNREKVTRYFEGGAERARPYESYLTMGMRGEGDAPINGSDPQRILREVLATQRNIIKNNYGSENGATQLMALYNEVQKYYDNGLQIPDDVTLLFSDDNFGTLRRLPNEDEAKRLGGSGYYYYFQYTGYPRCYRWMNSNTLGKAWHQLQLAHARGADRIWVFNVGDLKPIEVPMSFAFDLAWDIKAIGADSLTAYFTHLATREFGRKHSAQIAQAWYGFDRLVALRKQDHIDPDTFILLKYHEADIIVARWKKLYKDAKQINAQLGHEHKSAFFQLVLQPIKASYLCTLLRVTQYRNQLFAKQRRNTTNVLFHRCIKLLDKDHALTQAYHAVSDGKWNHFMRQPHYGYGPTGAQPTRNMIDGLCYV
;
A
#
# COMPACT_ATOMS: atom_id res chain seq x y z
N MET A 1 2.02 26.95 12.55
CA MET A 1 0.55 27.18 12.51
C MET A 1 -0.13 25.86 12.13
N THR A 2 -0.59 25.05 13.10
CA THR A 2 -1.16 23.71 12.83
C THR A 2 -2.68 23.71 13.09
N LEU A 3 -3.42 24.40 12.20
CA LEU A 3 -4.89 24.37 12.18
C LEU A 3 -5.44 22.96 11.85
N TRP A 4 -4.60 22.07 11.31
CA TRP A 4 -4.92 20.71 10.87
C TRP A 4 -5.49 19.75 11.93
N ARG A 5 -5.33 20.05 13.23
CA ARG A 5 -5.84 19.21 14.33
C ARG A 5 -7.29 19.55 14.70
N PHE A 6 -7.73 20.76 14.39
CA PHE A 6 -9.06 21.22 14.76
C PHE A 6 -10.08 20.78 13.70
N GLU A 7 -11.35 20.62 14.08
CA GLU A 7 -12.48 20.29 13.18
C GLU A 7 -12.78 21.39 12.12
N LEU A 8 -11.80 22.26 11.88
CA LEU A 8 -11.86 23.51 11.12
C LEU A 8 -11.25 23.39 9.72
N MET A 9 -10.42 22.36 9.45
CA MET A 9 -9.87 22.10 8.12
C MET A 9 -10.55 20.91 7.43
N PRO A 10 -10.63 20.89 6.08
CA PRO A 10 -11.21 19.78 5.34
C PRO A 10 -10.53 18.47 5.75
N CYS A 11 -11.32 17.39 5.82
CA CYS A 11 -10.82 16.10 6.24
C CYS A 11 -9.63 15.64 5.39
N ARG A 12 -8.74 14.80 5.93
CA ARG A 12 -7.55 14.27 5.21
C ARG A 12 -7.95 13.62 3.89
N TRP A 13 -9.11 12.96 3.89
CA TRP A 13 -9.67 12.22 2.77
C TRP A 13 -10.77 12.96 2.00
N HIS A 14 -10.86 14.29 2.15
CA HIS A 14 -11.94 15.07 1.53
C HIS A 14 -12.01 14.88 0.01
N TRP A 15 -10.86 14.91 -0.67
CA TRP A 15 -10.80 14.63 -2.10
C TRP A 15 -10.64 13.14 -2.39
N TRP A 16 -9.78 12.42 -1.67
CA TRP A 16 -9.44 11.01 -1.96
C TRP A 16 -10.50 9.97 -1.58
N ALA A 17 -11.49 10.32 -0.75
CA ALA A 17 -12.60 9.44 -0.41
C ALA A 17 -13.93 10.19 -0.23
N ASP A 18 -14.06 11.37 -0.86
CA ASP A 18 -15.28 12.19 -0.86
C ASP A 18 -15.84 12.51 0.53
N VAL A 19 -14.96 12.63 1.53
CA VAL A 19 -15.37 12.95 2.90
C VAL A 19 -15.75 14.43 2.95
N PRO A 20 -17.03 14.77 3.21
CA PRO A 20 -17.45 16.16 3.12
C PRO A 20 -16.77 17.00 4.21
N PRO A 21 -16.38 18.25 3.90
CA PRO A 21 -15.89 19.17 4.91
C PRO A 21 -16.99 19.48 5.93
N LYS A 22 -16.60 19.67 7.19
CA LYS A 22 -17.53 20.11 8.24
C LYS A 22 -17.84 21.60 8.03
N ILE A 23 -19.13 21.96 8.02
CA ILE A 23 -19.59 23.34 7.86
C ILE A 23 -19.91 23.90 9.25
N HIS A 24 -19.34 25.07 9.57
CA HIS A 24 -19.58 25.78 10.83
C HIS A 24 -19.95 27.23 10.51
N SER A 25 -20.97 27.77 11.19
CA SER A 25 -21.35 29.19 11.04
C SER A 25 -20.33 30.13 11.69
N GLU A 26 -19.67 29.66 12.74
CA GLU A 26 -18.71 30.42 13.53
C GLU A 26 -17.56 29.49 13.95
N ILE A 27 -16.35 30.05 13.99
CA ILE A 27 -15.12 29.35 14.34
C ILE A 27 -14.36 30.19 15.35
N TYR A 28 -14.11 29.64 16.54
CA TYR A 28 -13.39 30.32 17.61
C TYR A 28 -12.10 29.58 17.97
N ALA A 29 -11.01 30.31 18.11
CA ALA A 29 -9.77 29.80 18.67
C ALA A 29 -9.73 30.10 20.17
N LEU A 30 -9.59 29.07 20.99
CA LEU A 30 -9.39 29.25 22.44
C LEU A 30 -7.98 29.83 22.69
N PRO A 31 -7.80 30.70 23.71
CA PRO A 31 -6.49 31.27 24.04
C PRO A 31 -5.60 30.26 24.79
N VAL A 32 -5.41 29.08 24.18
CA VAL A 32 -4.60 27.98 24.71
C VAL A 32 -3.54 27.60 23.69
N VAL A 33 -2.33 27.37 24.16
CA VAL A 33 -1.23 26.91 23.30
C VAL A 33 -1.36 25.41 23.09
N THR A 34 -1.42 24.98 21.84
CA THR A 34 -1.38 23.56 21.46
C THR A 34 -0.12 23.27 20.68
N VAL A 35 0.66 22.27 21.11
CA VAL A 35 1.83 21.75 20.41
C VAL A 35 1.59 20.30 19.97
N ASN A 36 2.15 19.89 18.83
CA ASN A 36 1.99 18.54 18.29
C ASN A 36 3.23 17.65 18.46
N GLY A 37 4.30 18.18 19.07
CA GLY A 37 5.59 17.53 19.17
C GLY A 37 6.28 17.33 17.81
N GLU A 38 7.47 16.74 17.87
CA GLU A 38 8.17 16.21 16.70
C GLU A 38 7.65 14.81 16.36
N PRO A 39 7.73 14.37 15.09
CA PRO A 39 7.30 13.05 14.70
C PRO A 39 8.19 11.96 15.32
N SER A 40 7.59 10.83 15.70
CA SER A 40 8.33 9.66 16.22
C SER A 40 9.23 8.99 15.17
N VAL A 41 8.84 9.06 13.89
CA VAL A 41 9.62 8.55 12.76
C VAL A 41 10.00 9.72 11.85
N LYS A 42 11.28 9.87 11.47
CA LYS A 42 11.78 11.08 10.76
C LYS A 42 11.23 11.21 9.33
N TYR A 43 11.28 10.15 8.53
CA TYR A 43 10.70 10.09 7.18
C TYR A 43 9.53 9.12 7.16
N ARG A 44 8.36 9.58 6.73
CA ARG A 44 7.10 8.82 6.77
C ARG A 44 6.48 8.91 5.40
N GLY A 45 6.32 7.79 4.72
CA GLY A 45 5.89 7.83 3.33
C GLY A 45 5.15 6.62 2.82
N ILE A 46 4.71 6.74 1.57
CA ILE A 46 4.06 5.68 0.82
C ILE A 46 4.95 5.22 -0.33
N PHE A 47 4.66 4.02 -0.83
CA PHE A 47 5.06 3.55 -2.13
C PHE A 47 3.81 3.20 -2.93
N ILE A 48 3.54 3.97 -3.98
CA ILE A 48 2.54 3.60 -4.98
C ILE A 48 3.17 2.52 -5.86
N ASN A 49 2.61 1.33 -5.77
CA ASN A 49 3.11 0.11 -6.39
C ASN A 49 1.90 -0.72 -6.84
N ASP A 50 2.09 -1.83 -7.53
CA ASP A 50 0.98 -2.72 -7.91
C ASP A 50 -0.17 -1.96 -8.63
N GLU A 51 0.14 -0.82 -9.26
CA GLU A 51 -0.83 0.24 -9.61
C GLU A 51 -1.67 -0.09 -10.84
N SER A 52 -1.28 -1.12 -11.58
CA SER A 52 -1.99 -1.58 -12.78
C SER A 52 -2.72 -2.89 -12.51
N PRO A 53 -4.05 -2.96 -12.70
CA PRO A 53 -4.81 -2.09 -13.58
C PRO A 53 -5.55 -0.92 -12.90
N GLY A 54 -5.69 -0.89 -11.57
CA GLY A 54 -6.63 -0.02 -10.85
C GLY A 54 -6.36 1.47 -11.01
N MET A 55 -5.38 1.97 -10.25
CA MET A 55 -4.96 3.37 -10.26
C MET A 55 -4.48 3.79 -11.65
N ASP A 56 -3.73 2.93 -12.32
CA ASP A 56 -3.18 3.17 -13.66
C ASP A 56 -4.25 3.58 -14.68
N SER A 57 -5.34 2.81 -14.75
CA SER A 57 -6.44 3.12 -15.67
C SER A 57 -7.21 4.36 -15.25
N TRP A 58 -7.36 4.58 -13.94
CA TRP A 58 -8.02 5.76 -13.40
C TRP A 58 -7.23 7.03 -13.74
N VAL A 59 -5.89 7.01 -13.60
CA VAL A 59 -5.04 8.14 -13.97
C VAL A 59 -5.17 8.44 -15.47
N HIS A 60 -5.11 7.41 -16.33
CA HIS A 60 -5.30 7.61 -17.77
C HIS A 60 -6.64 8.26 -18.12
N GLU A 61 -7.70 7.89 -17.42
CA GLU A 61 -9.02 8.47 -17.65
C GLU A 61 -9.11 9.92 -17.14
N LYS A 62 -8.53 10.22 -15.97
CA LYS A 62 -8.79 11.49 -15.25
C LYS A 62 -7.71 12.55 -15.43
N PHE A 63 -6.46 12.17 -15.66
CA PHE A 63 -5.30 13.06 -15.72
C PHE A 63 -4.53 12.95 -17.05
N GLY A 64 -4.68 11.84 -17.77
CA GLY A 64 -4.03 11.61 -19.06
C GLY A 64 -3.00 10.48 -19.00
N PRO A 65 -2.24 10.24 -20.10
CA PRO A 65 -1.48 9.01 -20.32
C PRO A 65 -0.26 8.83 -19.41
N LYS A 66 0.03 9.79 -18.54
CA LYS A 66 1.22 9.84 -17.69
C LYS A 66 0.86 10.28 -16.28
N PHE A 67 1.69 9.90 -15.32
CA PHE A 67 1.57 10.37 -13.95
C PHE A 67 2.33 11.70 -13.85
N ASP A 68 1.62 12.79 -14.09
CA ASP A 68 2.17 14.14 -14.19
C ASP A 68 1.99 14.95 -12.89
N ALA A 69 2.45 16.21 -12.91
CA ALA A 69 2.38 17.10 -11.76
C ALA A 69 0.94 17.40 -11.30
N ASN A 70 -0.06 17.29 -12.18
CA ASN A 70 -1.46 17.52 -11.83
C ASN A 70 -2.01 16.38 -10.95
N LEU A 71 -1.63 15.13 -11.25
CA LEU A 71 -1.93 14.01 -10.37
C LEU A 71 -1.16 14.14 -9.05
N TYR A 72 0.15 14.36 -9.13
CA TYR A 72 1.02 14.38 -7.95
C TYR A 72 0.68 15.51 -6.98
N HIS A 73 0.12 16.64 -7.45
CA HIS A 73 -0.48 17.67 -6.60
C HIS A 73 -1.45 17.08 -5.57
N TYR A 74 -2.41 16.24 -6.01
CA TYR A 74 -3.38 15.62 -5.11
C TYR A 74 -2.75 14.58 -4.17
N ILE A 75 -1.71 13.86 -4.63
CA ILE A 75 -1.00 12.89 -3.78
C ILE A 75 -0.19 13.61 -2.71
N PHE A 76 0.59 14.63 -3.07
CA PHE A 76 1.41 15.40 -2.13
C PHE A 76 0.55 16.14 -1.11
N GLU A 77 -0.58 16.71 -1.53
CA GLU A 77 -1.55 17.29 -0.59
C GLU A 77 -2.05 16.25 0.43
N LEU A 78 -2.39 15.03 -0.02
CA LEU A 78 -2.80 13.94 0.86
C LEU A 78 -1.70 13.57 1.85
N LEU A 79 -0.46 13.42 1.39
CA LEU A 79 0.68 13.08 2.24
C LEU A 79 0.88 14.14 3.33
N LEU A 80 0.87 15.42 2.98
CA LEU A 80 0.99 16.49 3.98
C LEU A 80 -0.18 16.48 4.98
N ARG A 81 -1.41 16.22 4.53
CA ARG A 81 -2.59 16.08 5.41
C ARG A 81 -2.48 14.88 6.35
N LEU A 82 -1.82 13.81 5.93
CA LEU A 82 -1.47 12.64 6.75
C LEU A 82 -0.22 12.87 7.62
N LYS A 83 0.42 14.04 7.52
CA LYS A 83 1.70 14.37 8.17
C LYS A 83 2.86 13.47 7.70
N ALA A 84 2.75 12.93 6.49
CA ALA A 84 3.81 12.26 5.77
C ALA A 84 4.72 13.29 5.08
N ASN A 85 5.94 12.89 4.74
CA ASN A 85 6.96 13.74 4.10
C ASN A 85 7.87 12.95 3.14
N PHE A 86 7.51 11.73 2.77
CA PHE A 86 8.31 10.86 1.94
C PHE A 86 7.46 10.11 0.92
N MET A 87 8.02 9.81 -0.26
CA MET A 87 7.31 9.02 -1.27
C MET A 87 8.26 8.24 -2.19
N TRP A 88 7.87 6.99 -2.48
CA TRP A 88 8.28 6.26 -3.69
C TRP A 88 7.15 6.33 -4.72
N PRO A 89 7.41 6.81 -5.95
CA PRO A 89 6.39 6.96 -6.97
C PRO A 89 6.04 5.66 -7.67
N ALA A 90 4.91 5.69 -8.41
CA ALA A 90 4.53 4.63 -9.33
C ALA A 90 5.66 4.37 -10.34
N MET A 91 5.95 3.10 -10.58
CA MET A 91 7.14 2.70 -11.32
C MET A 91 6.95 1.44 -12.18
N TRP A 92 5.77 0.82 -12.19
CA TRP A 92 5.56 -0.39 -12.95
C TRP A 92 5.69 -0.15 -14.44
N ARG A 93 6.26 -1.15 -15.13
CA ARG A 93 6.01 -1.34 -16.55
C ARG A 93 4.51 -1.56 -16.71
N GLY A 94 3.88 -0.81 -17.60
CA GLY A 94 2.43 -0.80 -17.74
C GLY A 94 2.00 -0.34 -19.12
N TYR A 95 0.72 -0.53 -19.42
CA TYR A 95 0.12 -0.05 -20.66
C TYR A 95 -0.47 1.35 -20.46
N PRO A 96 -0.27 2.33 -21.36
CA PRO A 96 0.57 2.21 -22.56
C PRO A 96 2.05 2.11 -22.15
N TYR A 97 2.78 1.26 -22.88
CA TYR A 97 4.22 1.12 -22.71
C TYR A 97 4.89 2.48 -22.91
N PRO A 98 5.90 2.83 -22.09
CA PRO A 98 6.69 1.90 -21.29
C PRO A 98 6.41 1.80 -19.78
N GLY A 99 5.25 2.27 -19.31
CA GLY A 99 4.92 2.28 -17.88
C GLY A 99 5.18 3.64 -17.23
N ARG A 100 5.48 3.65 -15.92
CA ARG A 100 5.55 4.86 -15.10
C ARG A 100 6.98 5.23 -14.74
N SER A 101 7.33 6.50 -14.90
CA SER A 101 8.64 7.00 -14.52
C SER A 101 8.53 8.46 -14.09
N PHE A 102 8.43 8.65 -12.77
CA PHE A 102 8.25 9.95 -12.12
C PHE A 102 9.15 11.06 -12.69
N PHE A 103 10.42 10.73 -12.94
CA PHE A 103 11.44 11.70 -13.32
C PHE A 103 11.39 12.15 -14.78
N VAL A 104 10.71 11.41 -15.66
CA VAL A 104 10.66 11.70 -17.11
C VAL A 104 9.24 11.83 -17.65
N ASP A 105 8.24 11.38 -16.89
CA ASP A 105 6.83 11.53 -17.27
C ASP A 105 6.44 13.02 -17.35
N ASP A 106 6.82 13.81 -16.35
CA ASP A 106 6.73 15.27 -16.33
C ASP A 106 7.95 15.87 -15.60
N PRO A 107 8.75 16.74 -16.24
CA PRO A 107 9.91 17.38 -15.58
C PRO A 107 9.54 18.24 -14.36
N LYS A 108 8.27 18.62 -14.21
CA LYS A 108 7.78 19.39 -13.05
C LYS A 108 7.58 18.53 -11.80
N ASN A 109 7.53 17.20 -11.94
CA ASN A 109 7.24 16.29 -10.83
C ASN A 109 8.18 16.48 -9.64
N GLN A 110 9.51 16.51 -9.88
CA GLN A 110 10.50 16.70 -8.81
C GLN A 110 10.40 18.10 -8.18
N ALA A 111 10.29 19.14 -8.99
CA ALA A 111 10.18 20.51 -8.51
C ALA A 111 8.90 20.72 -7.67
N LEU A 112 7.80 20.07 -8.06
CA LEU A 112 6.56 20.10 -7.30
C LEU A 112 6.70 19.37 -5.95
N ALA A 113 7.35 18.20 -5.93
CA ALA A 113 7.59 17.47 -4.70
C ALA A 113 8.40 18.30 -3.70
N ASP A 114 9.48 18.93 -4.16
CA ASP A 114 10.33 19.83 -3.37
C ASP A 114 9.55 21.04 -2.86
N THR A 115 8.71 21.66 -3.70
CA THR A 115 7.82 22.77 -3.31
C THR A 115 6.86 22.38 -2.17
N TYR A 116 6.37 21.14 -2.19
CA TYR A 116 5.51 20.60 -1.13
C TYR A 116 6.30 20.11 0.10
N GLY A 117 7.62 19.99 0.01
CA GLY A 117 8.46 19.38 1.05
C GLY A 117 8.29 17.85 1.14
N ILE A 118 7.97 17.19 0.03
CA ILE A 118 7.92 15.73 -0.06
C ILE A 118 9.27 15.23 -0.56
N VAL A 119 9.97 14.50 0.31
CA VAL A 119 11.26 13.90 -0.02
C VAL A 119 11.03 12.71 -0.94
N MET A 120 11.66 12.74 -2.11
CA MET A 120 11.51 11.68 -3.09
C MET A 120 12.58 10.60 -2.91
N GLY A 121 12.14 9.35 -2.92
CA GLY A 121 12.99 8.18 -3.01
C GLY A 121 12.57 7.28 -4.17
N THR A 122 13.25 6.15 -4.29
CA THR A 122 12.95 5.12 -5.29
C THR A 122 12.98 3.74 -4.64
N SER A 123 12.28 2.76 -5.24
CA SER A 123 12.17 1.42 -4.65
C SER A 123 13.53 0.70 -4.56
N PRO A 124 13.65 -0.42 -3.81
CA PRO A 124 14.91 -1.13 -3.54
C PRO A 124 15.76 -1.51 -4.75
N HIS A 125 15.17 -1.56 -5.94
CA HIS A 125 15.84 -1.97 -7.18
C HIS A 125 15.99 -0.81 -8.19
N GLU A 126 15.78 0.42 -7.75
CA GLU A 126 15.81 1.65 -8.57
C GLU A 126 16.85 2.64 -8.04
N PRO A 127 18.15 2.30 -8.08
CA PRO A 127 19.17 3.10 -7.40
C PRO A 127 19.39 4.47 -8.04
N MET A 128 19.92 5.40 -7.24
CA MET A 128 20.45 6.70 -7.69
C MET A 128 19.41 7.62 -8.35
N GLN A 129 18.15 7.63 -7.88
CA GLN A 129 17.07 8.50 -8.39
C GLN A 129 16.78 8.27 -9.89
N ARG A 130 16.80 7.00 -10.27
CA ARG A 130 16.46 6.54 -11.60
C ARG A 130 15.36 5.50 -11.50
N ALA A 131 14.23 5.74 -12.14
CA ALA A 131 13.18 4.74 -12.21
C ALA A 131 13.61 3.61 -13.16
N MET A 132 13.26 2.35 -12.86
CA MET A 132 13.75 1.21 -13.66
C MET A 132 13.34 1.33 -15.13
N ASN A 133 12.15 1.87 -15.39
CA ASN A 133 11.63 2.07 -16.74
C ASN A 133 12.48 3.03 -17.59
N GLU A 134 13.27 3.93 -16.99
CA GLU A 134 14.20 4.76 -17.76
C GLU A 134 15.29 3.91 -18.42
N TRP A 135 15.74 2.82 -17.78
CA TRP A 135 16.70 1.88 -18.39
C TRP A 135 16.01 0.97 -19.41
N SER A 136 14.91 0.34 -19.00
CA SER A 136 14.17 -0.65 -19.78
C SER A 136 13.66 -0.15 -21.14
N THR A 137 13.58 1.17 -21.31
CA THR A 137 13.07 1.81 -22.53
C THR A 137 14.15 2.23 -23.50
N THR A 138 15.35 2.49 -22.99
CA THR A 138 16.47 3.00 -23.78
C THR A 138 17.50 1.92 -24.08
N GLU A 139 17.50 0.84 -23.31
CA GLU A 139 18.48 -0.23 -23.43
C GLU A 139 17.78 -1.59 -23.68
N PRO A 140 18.41 -2.50 -24.45
CA PRO A 140 17.89 -3.85 -24.67
C PRO A 140 17.73 -4.66 -23.38
N ASP A 141 16.78 -5.60 -23.36
CA ASP A 141 16.59 -6.51 -22.23
C ASP A 141 17.88 -7.29 -21.91
N GLY A 142 18.13 -7.54 -20.62
CA GLY A 142 19.32 -8.27 -20.14
C GLY A 142 20.60 -7.43 -20.08
N THR A 143 20.56 -6.16 -20.49
CA THR A 143 21.72 -5.26 -20.41
C THR A 143 21.93 -4.66 -19.02
N TRP A 144 20.95 -4.73 -18.12
CA TRP A 144 21.09 -4.35 -16.71
C TRP A 144 22.00 -5.34 -15.97
N ASN A 145 23.31 -5.18 -16.16
CA ASN A 145 24.33 -6.10 -15.69
C ASN A 145 25.62 -5.34 -15.35
N TRP A 146 26.09 -5.49 -14.12
CA TRP A 146 27.28 -4.78 -13.66
C TRP A 146 28.56 -5.26 -14.34
N ASP A 147 28.77 -6.58 -14.43
CA ASP A 147 30.02 -7.15 -14.95
C ASP A 147 30.17 -6.89 -16.46
N ASN A 148 29.07 -6.94 -17.21
CA ASN A 148 29.11 -6.80 -18.68
C ASN A 148 28.87 -5.37 -19.17
N ASN A 149 28.20 -4.50 -18.40
CA ASN A 149 27.80 -3.16 -18.84
C ASN A 149 28.11 -2.06 -17.81
N ARG A 150 29.16 -2.24 -16.98
CA ARG A 150 29.55 -1.32 -15.90
C ARG A 150 29.54 0.15 -16.27
N GLU A 151 30.16 0.51 -17.40
CA GLU A 151 30.31 1.91 -17.83
C GLU A 151 28.96 2.56 -18.12
N LYS A 152 28.05 1.84 -18.79
CA LYS A 152 26.70 2.35 -19.07
C LYS A 152 25.88 2.49 -17.79
N VAL A 153 25.95 1.50 -16.90
CA VAL A 153 25.26 1.54 -15.59
C VAL A 153 25.80 2.70 -14.73
N THR A 154 27.11 2.95 -14.77
CA THR A 154 27.75 4.08 -14.08
C THR A 154 27.21 5.42 -14.60
N ARG A 155 27.19 5.62 -15.92
CA ARG A 155 26.62 6.84 -16.54
C ARG A 155 25.14 7.02 -16.20
N TYR A 156 24.40 5.92 -16.13
CA TYR A 156 22.99 5.95 -15.73
C TYR A 156 22.80 6.45 -14.30
N PHE A 157 23.66 6.01 -13.37
CA PHE A 157 23.69 6.51 -11.99
C PHE A 157 24.09 7.99 -11.91
N GLU A 158 25.09 8.40 -12.69
CA GLU A 158 25.55 9.80 -12.75
C GLU A 158 24.41 10.75 -13.15
N GLY A 159 23.69 10.43 -14.21
CA GLY A 159 22.59 11.27 -14.69
C GLY A 159 21.43 11.41 -13.68
N GLY A 160 21.17 10.37 -12.88
CA GLY A 160 20.16 10.42 -11.82
C GLY A 160 20.59 11.28 -10.64
N ALA A 161 21.83 11.12 -10.18
CA ALA A 161 22.40 11.91 -9.09
C ALA A 161 22.48 13.40 -9.44
N GLU A 162 22.90 13.73 -10.67
CA GLU A 162 22.97 15.10 -11.17
C GLU A 162 21.58 15.75 -11.24
N ARG A 163 20.60 15.04 -11.80
CA ARG A 163 19.21 15.50 -11.91
C ARG A 163 18.55 15.72 -10.55
N ALA A 164 18.88 14.91 -9.55
CA ALA A 164 18.33 15.02 -8.19
C ALA A 164 18.97 16.13 -7.34
N ARG A 165 20.15 16.64 -7.71
CA ARG A 165 20.93 17.60 -6.92
C ARG A 165 20.17 18.83 -6.40
N PRO A 166 19.27 19.48 -7.16
CA PRO A 166 18.60 20.69 -6.68
C PRO A 166 17.43 20.42 -5.73
N TYR A 167 17.07 19.16 -5.45
CA TYR A 167 15.88 18.78 -4.69
C TYR A 167 16.22 17.93 -3.46
N GLU A 168 15.37 17.97 -2.43
CA GLU A 168 15.52 17.05 -1.29
C GLU A 168 15.19 15.61 -1.71
N SER A 169 16.20 14.74 -1.70
CA SER A 169 16.08 13.34 -2.14
C SER A 169 16.73 12.37 -1.16
N TYR A 170 16.20 11.15 -1.12
CA TYR A 170 16.76 10.02 -0.39
C TYR A 170 17.26 8.99 -1.41
N LEU A 171 18.56 8.94 -1.62
CA LEU A 171 19.17 8.13 -2.67
C LEU A 171 19.16 6.66 -2.28
N THR A 172 18.51 5.83 -3.10
CA THR A 172 18.59 4.38 -2.98
C THR A 172 19.94 3.90 -3.49
N MET A 173 20.63 3.15 -2.65
CA MET A 173 21.97 2.59 -2.89
C MET A 173 21.89 1.09 -3.20
N GLY A 174 22.97 0.55 -3.76
CA GLY A 174 23.07 -0.84 -4.19
C GLY A 174 22.51 -1.05 -5.60
N MET A 175 22.35 -2.31 -5.98
CA MET A 175 21.79 -2.70 -7.27
C MET A 175 21.18 -4.09 -7.13
N ARG A 176 19.92 -4.24 -7.56
CA ARG A 176 19.25 -5.52 -7.74
C ARG A 176 19.00 -5.76 -9.22
N GLY A 177 18.57 -6.97 -9.58
CA GLY A 177 18.19 -7.30 -10.95
C GLY A 177 16.97 -6.50 -11.41
N GLU A 178 16.78 -6.47 -12.72
CA GLU A 178 15.62 -5.82 -13.32
C GLU A 178 14.30 -6.49 -12.87
N GLY A 179 13.27 -5.68 -12.61
CA GLY A 179 11.93 -6.18 -12.27
C GLY A 179 11.84 -6.88 -10.91
N ASP A 180 12.45 -6.31 -9.86
CA ASP A 180 12.44 -6.83 -8.48
C ASP A 180 13.18 -8.19 -8.31
N ALA A 181 14.06 -8.56 -9.24
CA ALA A 181 14.80 -9.81 -9.22
C ALA A 181 16.15 -9.72 -8.49
N PRO A 182 16.75 -10.84 -8.06
CA PRO A 182 18.13 -10.88 -7.60
C PRO A 182 19.12 -10.37 -8.66
N ILE A 183 20.25 -9.82 -8.21
CA ILE A 183 21.32 -9.41 -9.11
C ILE A 183 21.86 -10.62 -9.90
N ASN A 184 22.15 -10.40 -11.18
CA ASN A 184 22.72 -11.43 -12.05
C ASN A 184 24.25 -11.43 -11.93
N GLY A 185 24.83 -12.54 -11.46
CA GLY A 185 26.28 -12.71 -11.32
C GLY A 185 26.66 -13.83 -10.34
N SER A 186 27.87 -14.39 -10.50
CA SER A 186 28.37 -15.49 -9.66
C SER A 186 28.84 -15.04 -8.27
N ASP A 187 29.18 -13.76 -8.10
CA ASP A 187 29.56 -13.17 -6.80
C ASP A 187 28.78 -11.86 -6.54
N PRO A 188 27.53 -11.96 -6.06
CA PRO A 188 26.70 -10.80 -5.72
C PRO A 188 27.33 -9.84 -4.71
N GLN A 189 28.12 -10.35 -3.75
CA GLN A 189 28.72 -9.52 -2.71
C GLN A 189 29.87 -8.68 -3.27
N ARG A 190 30.72 -9.23 -4.15
CA ARG A 190 31.72 -8.44 -4.88
C ARG A 190 31.06 -7.35 -5.71
N ILE A 191 30.03 -7.71 -6.50
CA ILE A 191 29.33 -6.75 -7.35
C ILE A 191 28.76 -5.61 -6.50
N LEU A 192 28.07 -5.91 -5.40
CA LEU A 192 27.50 -4.88 -4.52
C LEU A 192 28.57 -3.98 -3.89
N ARG A 193 29.73 -4.53 -3.49
CA ARG A 193 30.85 -3.69 -3.00
C ARG A 193 31.33 -2.70 -4.06
N GLU A 194 31.50 -3.15 -5.30
CA GLU A 194 31.94 -2.29 -6.40
C GLU A 194 30.89 -1.24 -6.80
N VAL A 195 29.61 -1.64 -6.83
CA VAL A 195 28.47 -0.75 -7.08
C VAL A 195 28.41 0.34 -6.02
N LEU A 196 28.46 -0.03 -4.73
CA LEU A 196 28.42 0.93 -3.62
C LEU A 196 29.59 1.91 -3.69
N ALA A 197 30.82 1.43 -3.93
CA ALA A 197 31.98 2.30 -4.10
C ALA A 197 31.81 3.28 -5.27
N THR A 198 31.25 2.82 -6.39
CA THR A 198 30.99 3.67 -7.55
C THR A 198 29.92 4.71 -7.25
N GLN A 199 28.80 4.33 -6.64
CA GLN A 199 27.72 5.24 -6.24
C GLN A 199 28.21 6.29 -5.24
N ARG A 200 29.04 5.91 -4.27
CA ARG A 200 29.63 6.85 -3.30
C ARG A 200 30.54 7.88 -3.96
N ASN A 201 31.33 7.47 -4.96
CA ASN A 201 32.13 8.40 -5.76
C ASN A 201 31.25 9.37 -6.57
N ILE A 202 30.17 8.88 -7.18
CA ILE A 202 29.21 9.73 -7.90
C ILE A 202 28.57 10.76 -6.96
N ILE A 203 28.18 10.35 -5.75
CA ILE A 203 27.63 11.24 -4.73
C ILE A 203 28.66 12.28 -4.31
N LYS A 204 29.90 11.87 -4.04
CA LYS A 204 30.99 12.80 -3.72
C LYS A 204 31.18 13.86 -4.81
N ASN A 205 31.14 13.46 -6.08
CA ASN A 205 31.31 14.39 -7.20
C ASN A 205 30.15 15.38 -7.34
N ASN A 206 28.91 14.94 -7.06
CA ASN A 206 27.70 15.76 -7.23
C ASN A 206 27.33 16.60 -5.99
N TYR A 207 27.65 16.09 -4.79
CA TYR A 207 27.22 16.63 -3.50
C TYR A 207 28.39 17.06 -2.59
N GLY A 208 29.64 16.98 -3.08
CA GLY A 208 30.85 17.49 -2.41
C GLY A 208 31.51 16.51 -1.43
N SER A 209 30.76 15.57 -0.86
CA SER A 209 31.28 14.49 -0.01
C SER A 209 30.50 13.21 -0.22
N GLU A 210 31.08 12.07 0.14
CA GLU A 210 30.39 10.79 -0.02
C GLU A 210 29.07 10.71 0.79
N ASN A 211 28.98 11.45 1.90
CA ASN A 211 27.79 11.59 2.74
C ASN A 211 27.00 12.88 2.47
N GLY A 212 27.26 13.58 1.36
CA GLY A 212 26.64 14.86 1.03
C GLY A 212 25.15 14.77 0.67
N ALA A 213 24.63 13.55 0.48
CA ALA A 213 23.22 13.26 0.24
C ALA A 213 22.73 12.15 1.19
N THR A 214 21.45 12.21 1.56
CA THR A 214 20.79 11.15 2.35
C THR A 214 20.71 9.87 1.54
N GLN A 215 21.12 8.74 2.12
CA GLN A 215 21.28 7.46 1.43
C GLN A 215 20.64 6.31 2.21
N LEU A 216 19.92 5.42 1.51
CA LEU A 216 19.41 4.18 2.09
C LEU A 216 19.83 2.98 1.27
N MET A 217 19.98 1.83 1.92
CA MET A 217 20.08 0.53 1.26
C MET A 217 19.02 -0.39 1.85
N ALA A 218 18.17 -0.92 0.97
CA ALA A 218 17.12 -1.86 1.34
C ALA A 218 17.68 -3.27 1.52
N LEU A 219 17.55 -3.80 2.74
CA LEU A 219 17.86 -5.20 3.07
C LEU A 219 16.66 -6.08 2.70
N TYR A 220 16.27 -6.03 1.43
CA TYR A 220 15.09 -6.69 0.91
C TYR A 220 15.42 -8.06 0.32
N ASN A 221 14.63 -9.07 0.69
CA ASN A 221 14.78 -10.45 0.22
C ASN A 221 16.21 -11.02 0.35
N GLU A 222 16.89 -11.25 -0.76
CA GLU A 222 18.22 -11.85 -0.82
C GLU A 222 19.31 -10.89 -0.32
N VAL A 223 19.10 -9.57 -0.42
CA VAL A 223 20.08 -8.57 0.00
C VAL A 223 20.35 -8.64 1.50
N GLN A 224 19.34 -8.97 2.30
CA GLN A 224 19.51 -9.22 3.73
C GLN A 224 20.55 -10.33 3.98
N LYS A 225 20.52 -11.42 3.19
CA LYS A 225 21.50 -12.51 3.33
C LYS A 225 22.92 -12.05 3.00
N TYR A 226 23.08 -11.18 2.01
CA TYR A 226 24.40 -10.64 1.66
C TYR A 226 24.98 -9.78 2.77
N TYR A 227 24.14 -8.97 3.42
CA TYR A 227 24.52 -8.18 4.60
C TYR A 227 24.90 -9.08 5.77
N ASP A 228 24.07 -10.07 6.08
CA ASP A 228 24.30 -11.03 7.17
C ASP A 228 25.59 -11.85 6.96
N ASN A 229 25.98 -12.06 5.70
CA ASN A 229 27.22 -12.74 5.31
C ASN A 229 28.43 -11.78 5.12
N GLY A 230 28.38 -10.58 5.71
CA GLY A 230 29.54 -9.68 5.80
C GLY A 230 29.67 -8.64 4.68
N LEU A 231 28.63 -8.40 3.88
CA LEU A 231 28.62 -7.23 2.99
C LEU A 231 28.65 -5.95 3.84
N GLN A 232 29.73 -5.18 3.70
CA GLN A 232 29.91 -3.92 4.42
C GLN A 232 29.09 -2.81 3.77
N ILE A 233 28.25 -2.13 4.57
CA ILE A 233 27.47 -0.96 4.16
C ILE A 233 27.97 0.24 4.98
N PRO A 234 28.37 1.37 4.34
CA PRO A 234 28.90 2.55 5.04
C PRO A 234 27.99 3.02 6.17
N ASP A 235 28.56 3.47 7.29
CA ASP A 235 27.83 3.70 8.54
C ASP A 235 26.73 4.77 8.46
N ASP A 236 26.93 5.77 7.60
CA ASP A 236 25.98 6.87 7.35
C ASP A 236 24.80 6.46 6.45
N VAL A 237 24.85 5.29 5.80
CA VAL A 237 23.75 4.78 4.98
C VAL A 237 22.71 4.10 5.87
N THR A 238 21.46 4.54 5.73
CA THR A 238 20.32 3.97 6.46
C THR A 238 20.04 2.54 6.01
N LEU A 239 19.94 1.63 6.98
CA LEU A 239 19.53 0.25 6.73
C LEU A 239 18.00 0.17 6.70
N LEU A 240 17.41 -0.11 5.54
CA LEU A 240 15.96 -0.26 5.42
C LEU A 240 15.58 -1.74 5.53
N PHE A 241 15.06 -2.14 6.68
CA PHE A 241 14.52 -3.48 6.91
C PHE A 241 13.15 -3.62 6.26
N SER A 242 12.71 -4.85 6.02
CA SER A 242 11.41 -5.15 5.39
C SER A 242 10.64 -6.20 6.15
N ASP A 243 9.33 -6.22 5.95
CA ASP A 243 8.48 -7.34 6.33
C ASP A 243 8.65 -8.53 5.36
N ASP A 244 7.90 -9.60 5.60
CA ASP A 244 7.80 -10.80 4.77
C ASP A 244 6.89 -10.62 3.54
N ASN A 245 6.60 -9.38 3.15
CA ASN A 245 5.58 -8.95 2.20
C ASN A 245 4.14 -9.18 2.66
N PHE A 246 3.91 -9.71 3.87
CA PHE A 246 2.60 -10.03 4.45
C PHE A 246 2.39 -9.35 5.80
N GLY A 247 3.16 -8.29 6.10
CA GLY A 247 3.06 -7.52 7.31
C GLY A 247 3.77 -8.14 8.52
N THR A 248 4.63 -9.15 8.37
CA THR A 248 5.42 -9.71 9.47
C THR A 248 6.89 -9.33 9.33
N LEU A 249 7.46 -8.71 10.35
CA LEU A 249 8.89 -8.39 10.42
C LEU A 249 9.76 -9.62 10.14
N ARG A 250 10.73 -9.48 9.23
CA ARG A 250 11.75 -10.52 8.97
C ARG A 250 12.93 -10.44 9.92
N ARG A 251 13.41 -9.22 10.14
CA ARG A 251 14.57 -8.88 10.97
C ARG A 251 14.42 -7.44 11.44
N LEU A 252 15.04 -7.13 12.57
CA LEU A 252 15.19 -5.78 13.09
C LEU A 252 16.66 -5.52 13.46
N PRO A 253 17.03 -4.24 13.65
CA PRO A 253 18.38 -3.88 14.06
C PRO A 253 18.81 -4.65 15.32
N ASN A 254 20.02 -5.17 15.31
CA ASN A 254 20.71 -5.58 16.53
C ASN A 254 21.28 -4.36 17.28
N GLU A 255 21.92 -4.58 18.43
CA GLU A 255 22.42 -3.49 19.29
C GLU A 255 23.50 -2.63 18.61
N ASP A 256 24.32 -3.20 17.74
CA ASP A 256 25.36 -2.44 17.02
C ASP A 256 24.79 -1.73 15.80
N GLU A 257 23.86 -2.36 15.08
CA GLU A 257 23.12 -1.76 13.98
C GLU A 257 22.29 -0.56 14.43
N ALA A 258 21.74 -0.60 15.66
CA ALA A 258 21.00 0.51 16.25
C ALA A 258 21.87 1.75 16.55
N LYS A 259 23.21 1.59 16.65
CA LYS A 259 24.15 2.69 16.90
C LYS A 259 24.65 3.37 15.62
N ARG A 260 24.38 2.80 14.45
CA ARG A 260 24.85 3.32 13.15
C ARG A 260 24.34 4.74 12.91
N LEU A 261 25.20 5.61 12.37
CA LEU A 261 24.87 7.01 12.10
C LEU A 261 23.67 7.17 11.16
N GLY A 262 23.60 6.34 10.12
CA GLY A 262 22.49 6.32 9.17
C GLY A 262 21.15 5.93 9.81
N GLY A 263 21.17 5.27 10.97
CA GLY A 263 20.00 4.69 11.62
C GLY A 263 19.37 3.58 10.79
N SER A 264 18.15 3.19 11.17
CA SER A 264 17.41 2.12 10.52
C SER A 264 15.99 2.54 10.17
N GLY A 265 15.46 1.95 9.11
CA GLY A 265 14.10 2.17 8.66
C GLY A 265 13.35 0.87 8.44
N TYR A 266 12.09 1.00 8.03
CA TYR A 266 11.20 -0.12 7.82
C TYR A 266 10.30 0.07 6.59
N TYR A 267 10.24 -0.96 5.75
CA TYR A 267 9.37 -1.07 4.59
C TYR A 267 8.28 -2.12 4.85
N TYR A 268 7.02 -1.68 4.90
CA TYR A 268 5.87 -2.49 5.32
C TYR A 268 4.82 -2.57 4.22
N TYR A 269 4.18 -3.73 4.07
CA TYR A 269 3.25 -3.98 2.96
C TYR A 269 1.79 -3.94 3.42
N PHE A 270 0.98 -3.09 2.77
CA PHE A 270 -0.47 -3.17 2.81
C PHE A 270 -1.07 -3.83 1.56
N GLN A 271 -0.32 -3.91 0.46
CA GLN A 271 -0.63 -4.68 -0.74
C GLN A 271 0.65 -5.32 -1.28
N TYR A 272 0.52 -6.40 -2.05
CA TYR A 272 1.67 -7.13 -2.58
C TYR A 272 1.35 -7.92 -3.86
N THR A 273 2.25 -7.82 -4.84
CA THR A 273 2.39 -8.78 -5.95
C THR A 273 3.53 -9.76 -5.69
N GLY A 274 3.21 -11.03 -5.47
CA GLY A 274 4.21 -12.09 -5.39
C GLY A 274 3.75 -13.35 -4.68
N TYR A 275 4.70 -14.16 -4.25
CA TYR A 275 4.50 -15.48 -3.64
C TYR A 275 4.13 -15.37 -2.14
N PRO A 276 3.28 -16.26 -1.57
CA PRO A 276 2.61 -17.40 -2.19
C PRO A 276 1.42 -17.07 -3.07
N ARG A 277 0.83 -15.88 -2.90
CA ARG A 277 -0.24 -15.37 -3.75
C ARG A 277 -0.38 -13.86 -3.53
N CYS A 278 -0.61 -13.13 -4.62
CA CYS A 278 -0.83 -11.69 -4.57
C CYS A 278 -2.04 -11.34 -3.67
N TYR A 279 -2.04 -10.16 -3.05
CA TYR A 279 -3.23 -9.59 -2.42
C TYR A 279 -3.34 -8.11 -2.79
N ARG A 280 -4.24 -7.82 -3.71
CA ARG A 280 -4.25 -6.54 -4.46
C ARG A 280 -5.62 -5.91 -4.60
N TRP A 281 -6.68 -6.63 -4.24
CA TRP A 281 -8.01 -6.18 -4.55
C TRP A 281 -8.50 -5.04 -3.64
N MET A 282 -8.36 -5.21 -2.33
CA MET A 282 -8.86 -4.26 -1.34
C MET A 282 -8.15 -4.46 0.01
N ASN A 283 -8.48 -3.64 1.01
CA ASN A 283 -7.92 -3.78 2.35
C ASN A 283 -8.13 -5.21 2.89
N SER A 284 -7.00 -5.87 3.15
CA SER A 284 -6.91 -7.20 3.76
C SER A 284 -5.97 -7.22 4.97
N ASN A 285 -5.80 -6.06 5.60
CA ASN A 285 -4.88 -5.82 6.70
C ASN A 285 -5.64 -5.62 8.01
N THR A 286 -5.02 -6.06 9.10
CA THR A 286 -5.56 -5.84 10.45
C THR A 286 -4.72 -4.79 11.16
N LEU A 287 -5.38 -3.83 11.82
CA LEU A 287 -4.70 -2.78 12.56
C LEU A 287 -3.99 -3.34 13.79
N GLY A 288 -4.50 -4.42 14.40
CA GLY A 288 -3.81 -5.10 15.49
C GLY A 288 -2.46 -5.68 15.08
N LYS A 289 -2.38 -6.33 13.90
CA LYS A 289 -1.09 -6.83 13.37
C LYS A 289 -0.17 -5.66 13.02
N ALA A 290 -0.67 -4.67 12.28
CA ALA A 290 0.14 -3.50 11.90
C ALA A 290 0.68 -2.76 13.13
N TRP A 291 -0.16 -2.54 14.16
CA TRP A 291 0.24 -1.95 15.43
C TRP A 291 1.41 -2.70 16.06
N HIS A 292 1.27 -4.02 16.25
CA HIS A 292 2.29 -4.84 16.90
C HIS A 292 3.63 -4.78 16.17
N GLN A 293 3.59 -4.86 14.84
CA GLN A 293 4.80 -4.94 14.02
C GLN A 293 5.50 -3.58 13.92
N LEU A 294 4.75 -2.50 13.74
CA LEU A 294 5.32 -1.14 13.69
C LEU A 294 5.84 -0.67 15.05
N GLN A 295 5.14 -1.00 16.14
CA GLN A 295 5.64 -0.75 17.50
C GLN A 295 6.94 -1.49 17.77
N LEU A 296 7.03 -2.76 17.37
CA LEU A 296 8.26 -3.55 17.56
C LEU A 296 9.42 -2.98 16.72
N ALA A 297 9.16 -2.52 15.50
CA ALA A 297 10.16 -1.86 14.67
C ALA A 297 10.70 -0.59 15.32
N HIS A 298 9.80 0.29 15.78
CA HIS A 298 10.19 1.51 16.49
C HIS A 298 10.97 1.20 17.78
N ALA A 299 10.50 0.25 18.58
CA ALA A 299 11.14 -0.13 19.84
C ALA A 299 12.57 -0.68 19.66
N ARG A 300 12.91 -1.16 18.45
CA ARG A 300 14.26 -1.60 18.06
C ARG A 300 15.07 -0.54 17.32
N GLY A 301 14.64 0.72 17.34
CA GLY A 301 15.38 1.85 16.76
C GLY A 301 15.26 1.97 15.24
N ALA A 302 14.27 1.31 14.61
CA ALA A 302 13.96 1.55 13.20
C ALA A 302 13.02 2.76 13.07
N ASP A 303 13.50 3.96 13.38
CA ASP A 303 12.73 5.22 13.44
C ASP A 303 13.17 6.26 12.38
N ARG A 304 14.16 5.92 11.53
CA ARG A 304 14.66 6.85 10.52
C ARG A 304 13.66 7.05 9.40
N ILE A 305 13.17 5.97 8.81
CA ILE A 305 12.27 6.01 7.66
C ILE A 305 11.27 4.86 7.70
N TRP A 306 9.98 5.16 7.61
CA TRP A 306 8.92 4.19 7.36
C TRP A 306 8.28 4.42 5.99
N VAL A 307 8.26 3.38 5.17
CA VAL A 307 7.62 3.38 3.85
C VAL A 307 6.55 2.30 3.83
N PHE A 308 5.35 2.66 3.41
CA PHE A 308 4.23 1.72 3.29
C PHE A 308 3.94 1.43 1.81
N ASN A 309 4.02 0.18 1.36
CA ASN A 309 3.47 -0.19 0.06
C ASN A 309 1.95 -0.10 0.14
N VAL A 310 1.38 0.88 -0.55
CA VAL A 310 -0.04 1.20 -0.52
C VAL A 310 -0.81 0.69 -1.73
N GLY A 311 -0.14 -0.06 -2.59
CA GLY A 311 -0.66 -0.47 -3.89
C GLY A 311 -1.22 0.72 -4.68
N ASP A 312 -2.49 0.61 -5.05
CA ASP A 312 -3.26 1.63 -5.78
C ASP A 312 -3.63 2.87 -4.92
N LEU A 313 -3.15 3.01 -3.68
CA LEU A 313 -3.57 4.01 -2.67
C LEU A 313 -4.98 3.76 -2.10
N LYS A 314 -5.99 3.56 -2.95
CA LYS A 314 -7.35 3.12 -2.58
C LYS A 314 -7.50 1.61 -2.83
N PRO A 315 -8.22 0.85 -2.00
CA PRO A 315 -9.06 1.25 -0.86
C PRO A 315 -8.41 0.90 0.50
N ILE A 316 -7.23 1.45 0.80
CA ILE A 316 -6.52 1.19 2.08
C ILE A 316 -6.44 2.43 2.98
N GLU A 317 -7.42 3.33 2.87
CA GLU A 317 -7.43 4.62 3.56
C GLU A 317 -7.42 4.49 5.09
N VAL A 318 -8.11 3.47 5.62
CA VAL A 318 -8.19 3.17 7.06
C VAL A 318 -6.83 2.72 7.62
N PRO A 319 -6.19 1.65 7.12
CA PRO A 319 -4.87 1.25 7.60
C PRO A 319 -3.79 2.30 7.32
N MET A 320 -3.90 3.07 6.23
CA MET A 320 -2.96 4.16 5.96
C MET A 320 -3.10 5.30 6.97
N SER A 321 -4.33 5.71 7.32
CA SER A 321 -4.57 6.69 8.39
C SER A 321 -3.94 6.23 9.71
N PHE A 322 -4.15 4.96 10.05
CA PHE A 322 -3.60 4.33 11.25
C PHE A 322 -2.07 4.38 11.26
N ALA A 323 -1.44 3.96 10.16
CA ALA A 323 0.00 3.89 10.04
C ALA A 323 0.67 5.26 10.22
N PHE A 324 0.10 6.31 9.61
CA PHE A 324 0.64 7.66 9.72
C PHE A 324 0.34 8.35 11.05
N ASP A 325 -0.81 8.06 11.68
CA ASP A 325 -1.08 8.52 13.04
C ASP A 325 -0.06 7.91 14.02
N LEU A 326 0.27 6.63 13.87
CA LEU A 326 1.27 5.92 14.67
C LEU A 326 2.71 6.38 14.38
N ALA A 327 3.05 6.61 13.11
CA ALA A 327 4.38 7.09 12.72
C ALA A 327 4.65 8.54 13.18
N TRP A 328 3.60 9.35 13.31
CA TRP A 328 3.70 10.68 13.91
C TRP A 328 3.89 10.60 15.41
N ASP A 329 3.06 9.83 16.11
CA ASP A 329 3.14 9.66 17.56
C ASP A 329 2.99 8.18 17.93
N ILE A 330 4.13 7.55 18.21
CA ILE A 330 4.22 6.13 18.55
C ILE A 330 3.43 5.78 19.83
N LYS A 331 3.13 6.78 20.68
CA LYS A 331 2.37 6.62 21.93
C LYS A 331 0.89 6.95 21.77
N ALA A 332 0.44 7.45 20.62
CA ALA A 332 -0.95 7.85 20.41
C ALA A 332 -1.94 6.66 20.43
N ILE A 333 -1.45 5.45 20.17
CA ILE A 333 -2.27 4.23 20.11
C ILE A 333 -1.62 3.15 20.97
N GLY A 334 -2.27 2.79 22.07
CA GLY A 334 -1.92 1.63 22.90
C GLY A 334 -2.57 0.32 22.43
N ALA A 335 -2.07 -0.82 22.92
CA ALA A 335 -2.52 -2.16 22.55
C ALA A 335 -4.02 -2.39 22.82
N ASP A 336 -4.54 -1.76 23.86
CA ASP A 336 -5.92 -1.85 24.34
C ASP A 336 -6.84 -0.73 23.80
N SER A 337 -6.29 0.17 22.97
CA SER A 337 -6.99 1.39 22.53
C SER A 337 -7.53 1.35 21.09
N LEU A 338 -7.39 0.22 20.38
CA LEU A 338 -7.79 0.11 18.96
C LEU A 338 -9.26 0.48 18.72
N THR A 339 -10.18 0.09 19.61
CA THR A 339 -11.60 0.47 19.50
C THR A 339 -11.82 1.97 19.68
N ALA A 340 -11.07 2.60 20.59
CA ALA A 340 -11.09 4.04 20.77
C ALA A 340 -10.52 4.77 19.53
N TYR A 341 -9.45 4.23 18.95
CA TYR A 341 -8.88 4.74 17.69
C TYR A 341 -9.91 4.70 16.55
N PHE A 342 -10.60 3.58 16.34
CA PHE A 342 -11.66 3.50 15.31
C PHE A 342 -12.78 4.52 15.56
N THR A 343 -13.13 4.79 16.81
CA THR A 343 -14.14 5.79 17.18
C THR A 343 -13.66 7.21 16.88
N HIS A 344 -12.39 7.50 17.17
CA HIS A 344 -11.76 8.77 16.84
C HIS A 344 -11.72 9.00 15.32
N LEU A 345 -11.26 7.99 14.58
CA LEU A 345 -11.23 8.02 13.12
C LEU A 345 -12.64 8.25 12.56
N ALA A 346 -13.64 7.51 13.05
CA ALA A 346 -15.01 7.64 12.55
C ALA A 346 -15.60 9.03 12.87
N THR A 347 -15.26 9.61 14.02
CA THR A 347 -15.66 10.97 14.40
C THR A 347 -15.01 12.03 13.50
N ARG A 348 -13.76 11.80 13.10
CA ARG A 348 -13.03 12.67 12.17
C ARG A 348 -13.72 12.69 10.80
N GLU A 349 -13.98 11.52 10.24
CA GLU A 349 -14.51 11.36 8.87
C GLU A 349 -16.03 11.59 8.76
N PHE A 350 -16.82 11.14 9.72
CA PHE A 350 -18.29 11.10 9.62
C PHE A 350 -19.02 11.90 10.71
N GLY A 351 -18.28 12.59 11.59
CA GLY A 351 -18.84 13.30 12.73
C GLY A 351 -19.30 12.38 13.86
N ARG A 352 -19.75 12.99 14.97
CA ARG A 352 -20.02 12.26 16.23
C ARG A 352 -21.23 11.33 16.15
N LYS A 353 -22.29 11.74 15.44
CA LYS A 353 -23.63 11.11 15.48
C LYS A 353 -23.62 9.60 15.22
N HIS A 354 -22.85 9.14 14.24
CA HIS A 354 -22.78 7.72 13.84
C HIS A 354 -21.41 7.08 14.11
N SER A 355 -20.47 7.82 14.71
CA SER A 355 -19.07 7.41 14.90
C SER A 355 -18.91 6.04 15.56
N ALA A 356 -19.64 5.78 16.66
CA ALA A 356 -19.56 4.52 17.39
C ALA A 356 -20.01 3.31 16.56
N GLN A 357 -21.08 3.47 15.76
CA GLN A 357 -21.58 2.40 14.89
C GLN A 357 -20.62 2.11 13.73
N ILE A 358 -20.03 3.17 13.17
CA ILE A 358 -19.02 3.07 12.09
C ILE A 358 -17.75 2.41 12.62
N ALA A 359 -17.28 2.83 13.80
CA ALA A 359 -16.13 2.23 14.47
C ALA A 359 -16.35 0.73 14.74
N GLN A 360 -17.55 0.34 15.19
CA GLN A 360 -17.90 -1.06 15.36
C GLN A 360 -17.91 -1.82 14.03
N ALA A 361 -18.34 -1.19 12.94
CA ALA A 361 -18.31 -1.80 11.61
C ALA A 361 -16.87 -2.03 11.13
N TRP A 362 -15.97 -1.06 11.28
CA TRP A 362 -14.54 -1.21 10.97
C TRP A 362 -13.86 -2.25 11.86
N TYR A 363 -14.13 -2.25 13.17
CA TYR A 363 -13.59 -3.25 14.08
C TYR A 363 -14.09 -4.67 13.73
N GLY A 364 -15.36 -4.80 13.36
CA GLY A 364 -15.94 -6.06 12.88
C GLY A 364 -15.29 -6.55 11.58
N PHE A 365 -15.01 -5.63 10.65
CA PHE A 365 -14.29 -5.92 9.41
C PHE A 365 -12.86 -6.40 9.70
N ASP A 366 -12.11 -5.64 10.51
CA ASP A 366 -10.75 -5.96 10.96
C ASP A 366 -10.66 -7.38 11.56
N ARG A 367 -11.59 -7.70 12.46
CA ARG A 367 -11.70 -9.02 13.11
C ARG A 367 -12.00 -10.17 12.15
N LEU A 368 -12.74 -9.92 11.07
CA LEU A 368 -13.14 -10.95 10.11
C LEU A 368 -12.11 -11.14 9.01
N VAL A 369 -11.47 -10.07 8.54
CA VAL A 369 -10.41 -10.15 7.53
C VAL A 369 -9.14 -10.81 8.08
N ALA A 370 -8.96 -10.76 9.42
CA ALA A 370 -7.93 -11.51 10.13
C ALA A 370 -7.97 -13.03 9.89
N LEU A 371 -9.14 -13.59 9.54
CA LEU A 371 -9.30 -15.03 9.31
C LEU A 371 -8.58 -15.47 8.02
N ARG A 372 -8.72 -14.69 6.96
CA ARG A 372 -8.10 -14.92 5.65
C ARG A 372 -8.23 -13.66 4.79
N LYS A 373 -7.14 -13.29 4.10
CA LYS A 373 -7.19 -12.28 3.02
C LYS A 373 -8.15 -12.74 1.92
N GLN A 374 -8.93 -11.83 1.35
CA GLN A 374 -9.99 -12.14 0.38
C GLN A 374 -9.44 -12.86 -0.85
N ASP A 375 -8.32 -12.39 -1.40
CA ASP A 375 -7.61 -12.98 -2.55
C ASP A 375 -7.13 -14.43 -2.26
N HIS A 376 -7.03 -14.79 -0.98
CA HIS A 376 -6.57 -16.11 -0.49
C HIS A 376 -7.71 -17.02 -0.02
N ILE A 377 -8.98 -16.66 -0.31
CA ILE A 377 -10.15 -17.51 -0.03
C ILE A 377 -10.44 -18.39 -1.26
N ASP A 378 -10.22 -19.68 -1.07
CA ASP A 378 -10.57 -20.76 -2.00
C ASP A 378 -11.79 -21.55 -1.47
N PRO A 379 -12.45 -22.38 -2.29
CA PRO A 379 -13.66 -23.11 -1.88
C PRO A 379 -13.47 -23.90 -0.57
N ASP A 380 -12.34 -24.55 -0.39
CA ASP A 380 -12.02 -25.41 0.76
C ASP A 380 -11.42 -24.66 1.96
N THR A 381 -11.30 -23.32 1.90
CA THR A 381 -10.71 -22.51 2.98
C THR A 381 -11.50 -22.60 4.29
N PHE A 382 -12.83 -22.65 4.23
CA PHE A 382 -13.70 -22.76 5.42
C PHE A 382 -14.47 -24.07 5.37
N ILE A 383 -14.39 -24.85 6.45
CA ILE A 383 -14.88 -26.21 6.48
C ILE A 383 -16.41 -26.24 6.59
N LEU A 384 -17.05 -27.01 5.70
CA LEU A 384 -18.51 -27.20 5.73
C LEU A 384 -18.97 -28.23 6.76
N LEU A 385 -18.18 -29.27 6.95
CA LEU A 385 -18.58 -30.50 7.65
C LEU A 385 -18.28 -30.48 9.15
N LYS A 386 -17.52 -29.50 9.64
CA LYS A 386 -17.06 -29.43 11.03
C LYS A 386 -17.46 -28.11 11.65
N TYR A 387 -17.99 -28.17 12.87
CA TYR A 387 -18.27 -27.03 13.75
C TYR A 387 -19.15 -25.92 13.16
N HIS A 388 -19.86 -26.18 12.06
CA HIS A 388 -20.57 -25.16 11.28
C HIS A 388 -19.69 -23.96 10.89
N GLU A 389 -18.37 -24.16 10.73
CA GLU A 389 -17.40 -23.07 10.54
C GLU A 389 -17.79 -22.14 9.40
N ALA A 390 -17.97 -22.69 8.19
CA ALA A 390 -18.32 -21.91 7.01
C ALA A 390 -19.65 -21.15 7.17
N ASP A 391 -20.66 -21.76 7.83
CA ASP A 391 -21.95 -21.11 8.09
C ASP A 391 -21.82 -19.95 9.08
N ILE A 392 -21.06 -20.15 10.15
CA ILE A 392 -20.82 -19.11 11.17
C ILE A 392 -20.09 -17.92 10.54
N ILE A 393 -19.05 -18.17 9.75
CA ILE A 393 -18.27 -17.10 9.11
C ILE A 393 -19.13 -16.31 8.11
N VAL A 394 -19.89 -16.99 7.25
CA VAL A 394 -20.84 -16.35 6.33
C VAL A 394 -21.91 -15.55 7.09
N ALA A 395 -22.44 -16.08 8.19
CA ALA A 395 -23.43 -15.40 9.01
C ALA A 395 -22.88 -14.13 9.68
N ARG A 396 -21.63 -14.17 10.16
CA ARG A 396 -20.95 -13.00 10.73
C ARG A 396 -20.76 -11.89 9.69
N TRP A 397 -20.27 -12.23 8.50
CA TRP A 397 -20.19 -11.26 7.39
C TRP A 397 -21.56 -10.70 6.99
N LYS A 398 -22.58 -11.56 6.90
CA LYS A 398 -23.96 -11.14 6.59
C LYS A 398 -24.51 -10.16 7.62
N LYS A 399 -24.27 -10.44 8.91
CA LYS A 399 -24.66 -9.55 10.01
C LYS A 399 -23.97 -8.20 9.86
N LEU A 400 -22.65 -8.20 9.71
CA LEU A 400 -21.87 -6.96 9.55
C LEU A 400 -22.35 -6.13 8.34
N TYR A 401 -22.65 -6.79 7.21
CA TYR A 401 -23.21 -6.13 6.05
C TYR A 401 -24.61 -5.53 6.33
N LYS A 402 -25.48 -6.23 7.06
CA LYS A 402 -26.79 -5.71 7.47
C LYS A 402 -26.64 -4.47 8.34
N ASP A 403 -25.73 -4.52 9.31
CA ASP A 403 -25.44 -3.40 10.22
C ASP A 403 -24.92 -2.18 9.42
N ALA A 404 -23.96 -2.40 8.50
CA ALA A 404 -23.44 -1.35 7.62
C ALA A 404 -24.53 -0.73 6.71
N LYS A 405 -25.47 -1.53 6.20
CA LYS A 405 -26.62 -1.00 5.43
C LYS A 405 -27.54 -0.12 6.29
N GLN A 406 -27.76 -0.48 7.56
CA GLN A 406 -28.60 0.31 8.45
C GLN A 406 -27.95 1.66 8.76
N ILE A 407 -26.64 1.68 9.02
CA ILE A 407 -25.87 2.91 9.17
C ILE A 407 -25.98 3.75 7.90
N ASN A 408 -25.74 3.14 6.73
CA ASN A 408 -25.87 3.84 5.45
C ASN A 408 -27.23 4.52 5.33
N ALA A 409 -28.33 3.84 5.64
CA ALA A 409 -29.68 4.41 5.51
C ALA A 409 -29.91 5.65 6.39
N GLN A 410 -29.22 5.77 7.52
CA GLN A 410 -29.36 6.87 8.49
C GLN A 410 -28.45 8.07 8.20
N LEU A 411 -27.41 7.89 7.38
CA LEU A 411 -26.50 8.97 7.00
C LEU A 411 -27.13 9.98 6.04
N GLY A 412 -26.71 11.24 6.17
CA GLY A 412 -27.01 12.31 5.21
C GLY A 412 -26.49 11.97 3.82
N HIS A 413 -27.07 12.60 2.80
CA HIS A 413 -26.74 12.32 1.39
C HIS A 413 -25.27 12.63 1.08
N GLU A 414 -24.75 13.70 1.66
CA GLU A 414 -23.37 14.19 1.55
C GLU A 414 -22.31 13.18 2.02
N HIS A 415 -22.67 12.26 2.94
CA HIS A 415 -21.75 11.24 3.44
C HIS A 415 -21.84 9.91 2.69
N LYS A 416 -22.80 9.73 1.75
CA LYS A 416 -23.05 8.43 1.12
C LYS A 416 -21.87 7.95 0.29
N SER A 417 -21.24 8.84 -0.50
CA SER A 417 -20.08 8.47 -1.32
C SER A 417 -18.92 8.00 -0.44
N ALA A 418 -18.57 8.76 0.60
CA ALA A 418 -17.52 8.38 1.54
C ALA A 418 -17.85 7.10 2.30
N PHE A 419 -19.06 6.97 2.83
CA PHE A 419 -19.47 5.79 3.58
C PHE A 419 -19.51 4.55 2.69
N PHE A 420 -19.95 4.69 1.44
CA PHE A 420 -19.96 3.60 0.49
C PHE A 420 -18.54 3.08 0.26
N GLN A 421 -17.59 3.96 -0.01
CA GLN A 421 -16.19 3.59 -0.28
C GLN A 421 -15.49 3.02 0.95
N LEU A 422 -15.59 3.71 2.09
CA LEU A 422 -14.77 3.43 3.28
C LEU A 422 -15.37 2.35 4.20
N VAL A 423 -16.66 2.03 4.08
CA VAL A 423 -17.35 1.13 5.01
C VAL A 423 -18.19 0.08 4.26
N LEU A 424 -19.17 0.51 3.45
CA LEU A 424 -20.19 -0.41 2.93
C LEU A 424 -19.65 -1.35 1.85
N GLN A 425 -18.88 -0.82 0.90
CA GLN A 425 -18.29 -1.59 -0.18
C GLN A 425 -17.35 -2.69 0.34
N PRO A 426 -16.34 -2.41 1.19
CA PRO A 426 -15.41 -3.46 1.61
C PRO A 426 -16.11 -4.58 2.40
N ILE A 427 -17.10 -4.23 3.23
CA ILE A 427 -17.91 -5.22 3.97
C ILE A 427 -18.77 -6.06 3.03
N LYS A 428 -19.46 -5.43 2.06
CA LYS A 428 -20.32 -6.14 1.11
C LYS A 428 -19.51 -7.04 0.18
N ALA A 429 -18.37 -6.54 -0.32
CA ALA A 429 -17.44 -7.29 -1.16
C ALA A 429 -16.93 -8.54 -0.45
N SER A 430 -16.45 -8.39 0.79
CA SER A 430 -15.96 -9.51 1.60
C SER A 430 -17.05 -10.54 1.91
N TYR A 431 -18.29 -10.08 2.17
CA TYR A 431 -19.45 -10.95 2.34
C TYR A 431 -19.76 -11.74 1.06
N LEU A 432 -19.80 -11.08 -0.10
CA LEU A 432 -20.09 -11.73 -1.37
C LEU A 432 -19.02 -12.75 -1.75
N CYS A 433 -17.74 -12.40 -1.62
CA CYS A 433 -16.61 -13.30 -1.87
C CYS A 433 -16.68 -14.55 -0.98
N THR A 434 -16.82 -14.36 0.33
CA THR A 434 -16.93 -15.49 1.27
C THR A 434 -18.16 -16.35 0.98
N LEU A 435 -19.31 -15.73 0.72
CA LEU A 435 -20.54 -16.45 0.41
C LEU A 435 -20.44 -17.23 -0.90
N LEU A 436 -19.83 -16.65 -1.93
CA LEU A 436 -19.60 -17.30 -3.22
C LEU A 436 -18.72 -18.53 -3.05
N ARG A 437 -17.56 -18.41 -2.40
CA ARG A 437 -16.63 -19.54 -2.17
C ARG A 437 -17.23 -20.66 -1.35
N VAL A 438 -17.95 -20.34 -0.28
CA VAL A 438 -18.66 -21.33 0.53
C VAL A 438 -19.81 -22.00 -0.27
N THR A 439 -20.52 -21.24 -1.12
CA THR A 439 -21.57 -21.80 -1.99
C THR A 439 -20.96 -22.73 -3.05
N GLN A 440 -19.81 -22.37 -3.62
CA GLN A 440 -19.04 -23.17 -4.58
C GLN A 440 -18.59 -24.49 -3.94
N TYR A 441 -18.05 -24.45 -2.72
CA TYR A 441 -17.67 -25.68 -2.00
C TYR A 441 -18.88 -26.58 -1.71
N ARG A 442 -20.03 -26.00 -1.33
CA ARG A 442 -21.26 -26.79 -1.15
C ARG A 442 -21.74 -27.43 -2.44
N ASN A 443 -21.68 -26.70 -3.55
CA ASN A 443 -22.03 -27.22 -4.87
C ASN A 443 -21.15 -28.45 -5.21
N GLN A 444 -19.83 -28.32 -5.06
CA GLN A 444 -18.88 -29.41 -5.31
C GLN A 444 -19.11 -30.62 -4.40
N LEU A 445 -19.35 -30.38 -3.11
CA LEU A 445 -19.62 -31.45 -2.15
C LEU A 445 -20.95 -32.17 -2.45
N PHE A 446 -22.02 -31.43 -2.72
CA PHE A 446 -23.34 -32.00 -2.97
C PHE A 446 -23.39 -32.76 -4.30
N ALA A 447 -22.57 -32.37 -5.27
CA ALA A 447 -22.42 -33.09 -6.52
C ALA A 447 -21.82 -34.49 -6.32
N LYS A 448 -20.79 -34.60 -5.46
CA LYS A 448 -20.22 -35.90 -5.04
C LYS A 448 -21.27 -36.79 -4.36
N GLN A 449 -22.26 -36.18 -3.70
CA GLN A 449 -23.39 -36.85 -3.06
C GLN A 449 -24.59 -37.10 -4.00
N ARG A 450 -24.48 -36.74 -5.29
CA ARG A 450 -25.56 -36.90 -6.30
C ARG A 450 -26.89 -36.22 -5.92
N ARG A 451 -26.83 -35.07 -5.25
CA ARG A 451 -28.03 -34.33 -4.81
C ARG A 451 -28.49 -33.33 -5.87
N ASN A 452 -29.78 -33.33 -6.24
CA ASN A 452 -30.36 -32.34 -7.16
C ASN A 452 -30.23 -30.88 -6.67
N THR A 453 -30.06 -30.68 -5.35
CA THR A 453 -29.74 -29.36 -4.78
C THR A 453 -28.46 -28.74 -5.33
N THR A 454 -27.58 -29.54 -5.95
CA THR A 454 -26.38 -29.09 -6.65
C THR A 454 -26.71 -28.05 -7.72
N ASN A 455 -27.78 -28.26 -8.51
CA ASN A 455 -28.15 -27.38 -9.62
C ASN A 455 -28.63 -26.01 -9.13
N VAL A 456 -29.33 -25.99 -7.99
CA VAL A 456 -29.73 -24.74 -7.32
C VAL A 456 -28.49 -23.96 -6.86
N LEU A 457 -27.48 -24.65 -6.32
CA LEU A 457 -26.23 -24.02 -5.90
C LEU A 457 -25.39 -23.54 -7.09
N PHE A 458 -25.41 -24.24 -8.22
CA PHE A 458 -24.77 -23.83 -9.47
C PHE A 458 -25.26 -22.45 -9.90
N HIS A 459 -26.58 -22.29 -10.06
CA HIS A 459 -27.16 -20.99 -10.44
C HIS A 459 -26.98 -19.92 -9.35
N ARG A 460 -26.89 -20.33 -8.08
CA ARG A 460 -26.60 -19.40 -6.98
C ARG A 460 -25.17 -18.85 -7.06
N CYS A 461 -24.17 -19.67 -7.44
CA CYS A 461 -22.80 -19.20 -7.65
C CYS A 461 -22.75 -18.15 -8.76
N ILE A 462 -23.40 -18.39 -9.91
CA ILE A 462 -23.47 -17.43 -11.02
C ILE A 462 -24.08 -16.11 -10.55
N LYS A 463 -25.24 -16.15 -9.88
CA LYS A 463 -25.91 -14.94 -9.35
C LYS A 463 -25.07 -14.18 -8.32
N LEU A 464 -24.19 -14.86 -7.59
CA LEU A 464 -23.30 -14.21 -6.62
C LEU A 464 -22.13 -13.53 -7.32
N LEU A 465 -21.57 -14.15 -8.38
CA LEU A 465 -20.56 -13.53 -9.23
C LEU A 465 -21.12 -12.29 -9.95
N ASP A 466 -22.37 -12.33 -10.43
CA ASP A 466 -23.04 -11.17 -11.03
C ASP A 466 -23.21 -10.02 -10.02
N LYS A 467 -23.53 -10.34 -8.76
CA LYS A 467 -23.66 -9.35 -7.68
C LYS A 467 -22.34 -8.72 -7.29
N ASP A 468 -21.26 -9.47 -7.36
CA ASP A 468 -19.90 -9.00 -7.16
C ASP A 468 -19.52 -8.00 -8.27
N HIS A 469 -19.74 -8.38 -9.54
CA HIS A 469 -19.54 -7.48 -10.67
C HIS A 469 -20.38 -6.20 -10.57
N ALA A 470 -21.66 -6.31 -10.22
CA ALA A 470 -22.54 -5.16 -10.02
C ALA A 470 -22.07 -4.25 -8.86
N LEU A 471 -21.41 -4.80 -7.83
CA LEU A 471 -20.80 -4.00 -6.77
C LEU A 471 -19.59 -3.23 -7.28
N THR A 472 -18.75 -3.85 -8.12
CA THR A 472 -17.63 -3.16 -8.79
C THR A 472 -18.14 -2.01 -9.66
N GLN A 473 -19.17 -2.23 -10.47
CA GLN A 473 -19.79 -1.17 -11.27
C GLN A 473 -20.38 -0.04 -10.40
N ALA A 474 -21.03 -0.40 -9.29
CA ALA A 474 -21.55 0.60 -8.35
C ALA A 474 -20.43 1.47 -7.74
N TYR A 475 -19.26 0.89 -7.45
CA TYR A 475 -18.09 1.67 -7.00
C TYR A 475 -17.55 2.58 -8.09
N HIS A 476 -17.46 2.08 -9.32
CA HIS A 476 -17.01 2.88 -10.47
C HIS A 476 -17.94 4.04 -10.78
N ALA A 477 -19.23 3.97 -10.40
CA ALA A 477 -20.20 5.05 -10.58
C ALA A 477 -20.24 6.07 -9.43
N VAL A 478 -19.54 5.86 -8.32
CA VAL A 478 -19.55 6.78 -7.17
C VAL A 478 -19.07 8.17 -7.58
N SER A 479 -19.77 9.20 -7.09
CA SER A 479 -19.43 10.61 -7.32
C SER A 479 -19.24 10.91 -8.80
N ASP A 480 -20.26 10.60 -9.60
CA ASP A 480 -20.29 10.80 -11.06
C ASP A 480 -19.11 10.17 -11.80
N GLY A 481 -18.72 8.96 -11.37
CA GLY A 481 -17.64 8.23 -11.99
C GLY A 481 -16.24 8.69 -11.59
N LYS A 482 -16.11 9.47 -10.51
CA LYS A 482 -14.81 9.95 -10.02
C LYS A 482 -13.81 8.82 -9.78
N TRP A 483 -14.27 7.66 -9.32
CA TRP A 483 -13.44 6.50 -8.95
C TRP A 483 -13.57 5.32 -9.92
N ASN A 484 -13.97 5.59 -11.16
CA ASN A 484 -13.97 4.57 -12.19
C ASN A 484 -12.60 3.89 -12.29
N HIS A 485 -12.58 2.61 -12.63
CA HIS A 485 -11.42 1.73 -12.69
C HIS A 485 -10.78 1.24 -11.39
N PHE A 486 -10.82 1.96 -10.26
CA PHE A 486 -10.11 1.54 -9.02
C PHE A 486 -10.39 0.09 -8.59
N MET A 487 -11.65 -0.34 -8.59
CA MET A 487 -12.04 -1.72 -8.19
C MET A 487 -11.92 -2.78 -9.30
N ARG A 488 -11.14 -2.55 -10.35
CA ARG A 488 -11.06 -3.46 -11.51
C ARG A 488 -10.10 -4.64 -11.32
N GLN A 489 -9.37 -4.69 -10.21
CA GLN A 489 -8.45 -5.78 -9.88
C GLN A 489 -9.18 -7.14 -9.90
N PRO A 490 -8.76 -8.10 -10.73
CA PRO A 490 -9.25 -9.47 -10.67
C PRO A 490 -8.87 -10.13 -9.33
N HIS A 491 -9.85 -10.80 -8.72
CA HIS A 491 -9.77 -11.39 -7.37
C HIS A 491 -10.39 -12.79 -7.26
N TYR A 492 -10.96 -13.34 -8.35
CA TYR A 492 -11.30 -14.76 -8.46
C TYR A 492 -10.49 -15.43 -9.58
N GLY A 493 -10.13 -16.69 -9.38
CA GLY A 493 -9.45 -17.50 -10.41
C GLY A 493 -7.93 -17.52 -10.29
N TYR A 494 -7.39 -17.30 -9.08
CA TYR A 494 -5.96 -17.48 -8.84
C TYR A 494 -5.52 -18.91 -9.15
N GLY A 495 -4.49 -19.04 -9.98
CA GLY A 495 -3.88 -20.32 -10.34
C GLY A 495 -2.83 -20.79 -9.32
N PRO A 496 -2.15 -21.91 -9.61
CA PRO A 496 -1.17 -22.52 -8.70
C PRO A 496 0.07 -21.64 -8.45
N THR A 497 0.37 -20.69 -9.34
CA THR A 497 1.50 -19.76 -9.17
C THR A 497 1.20 -18.64 -8.17
N GLY A 498 -0.07 -18.43 -7.80
CA GLY A 498 -0.49 -17.29 -6.98
C GLY A 498 -0.40 -15.93 -7.68
N ALA A 499 -0.01 -15.91 -8.96
CA ALA A 499 -0.04 -14.71 -9.78
C ALA A 499 -1.48 -14.25 -10.01
N GLN A 500 -1.66 -12.94 -10.20
CA GLN A 500 -2.99 -12.38 -10.45
C GLN A 500 -3.62 -12.96 -11.73
N PRO A 501 -4.93 -13.25 -11.71
CA PRO A 501 -5.64 -13.63 -12.92
C PRO A 501 -5.86 -12.41 -13.83
N THR A 502 -6.08 -12.63 -15.12
CA THR A 502 -6.38 -11.55 -16.08
C THR A 502 -7.82 -11.04 -15.98
N ARG A 503 -8.75 -11.89 -15.52
CA ARG A 503 -10.16 -11.59 -15.28
C ARG A 503 -10.72 -12.49 -14.17
N ASN A 504 -11.79 -12.03 -13.53
CA ASN A 504 -12.53 -12.84 -12.56
C ASN A 504 -13.10 -14.10 -13.24
N MET A 505 -12.79 -15.25 -12.66
CA MET A 505 -13.35 -16.54 -13.04
C MET A 505 -13.60 -17.39 -11.78
N ILE A 506 -14.73 -18.12 -11.76
CA ILE A 506 -14.94 -19.26 -10.86
C ILE A 506 -14.96 -20.54 -11.69
N ASP A 507 -14.37 -21.60 -11.16
CA ASP A 507 -14.18 -22.89 -11.82
C ASP A 507 -14.84 -24.03 -11.02
N GLY A 508 -14.76 -25.26 -11.54
CA GLY A 508 -15.18 -26.45 -10.80
C GLY A 508 -16.63 -26.44 -10.31
N LEU A 509 -17.53 -25.72 -10.98
CA LEU A 509 -18.96 -25.79 -10.70
C LEU A 509 -19.52 -27.10 -11.26
N CYS A 510 -20.27 -27.82 -10.45
CA CYS A 510 -20.89 -29.08 -10.80
C CYS A 510 -22.38 -28.92 -11.09
N TYR A 511 -22.90 -29.78 -11.94
CA TYR A 511 -24.31 -29.97 -12.25
C TYR A 511 -24.64 -31.46 -12.13
N VAL A 512 -25.81 -31.81 -11.62
CA VAL A 512 -26.29 -33.18 -11.37
C VAL A 512 -27.55 -33.44 -12.18
#